data_AF-Q05WA2-F1
#
_entry.id   AF-Q05WA2-F1
#
_cell.length_a   1.000
_cell.length_b   1.000
_cell.length_c   1.000
_cell.angle_alpha   90.00
_cell.angle_beta   90.00
_cell.angle_gamma   90.00
#
_symmetry.space_group_name_H-M   'P 1'
#
loop_
_entity.id
_entity.type
_entity.pdbx_description
1 polymer ?
#
loop_
_entity_poly.entity_id
_entity_poly.type
_entity_poly.pdbx_seq_one_letter_code
_entity_poly.pdbx_strand_id
1 'polypeptide(L)' 'MEPAMNPKQVGALRRAGIYFVVGYAGLAVINNSGLAPDNIWIAYLPLFIGVYFFARWADAKIASLGSAKDQSNSNP' A
#
# COMPACT_ATOMS: atom_id res chain seq x y z
N MET A 1 -18.18 22.03 -11.53
CA MET A 1 -17.95 20.60 -11.82
C MET A 1 -16.49 20.34 -11.51
N GLU A 2 -16.17 19.62 -10.43
CA GLU A 2 -14.78 19.25 -10.16
C GLU A 2 -14.25 18.34 -11.29
N PRO A 3 -13.01 18.56 -11.77
CA PRO A 3 -12.41 17.65 -12.74
C PRO A 3 -12.17 16.29 -12.07
N ALA A 4 -12.70 15.23 -12.65
CA ALA A 4 -12.39 13.87 -12.23
C ALA A 4 -10.86 13.67 -12.26
N MET A 5 -10.28 13.19 -11.16
CA MET A 5 -8.82 12.96 -11.05
C MET A 5 -8.33 12.01 -12.15
N ASN A 6 -7.16 12.32 -12.72
CA ASN A 6 -6.54 11.48 -13.73
C ASN A 6 -6.23 10.08 -13.12
N PRO A 7 -6.46 8.97 -13.83
CA PRO A 7 -6.15 7.61 -13.34
C PRO A 7 -4.71 7.42 -12.85
N LYS A 8 -3.74 8.14 -13.41
CA LYS A 8 -2.35 8.16 -12.90
C LYS A 8 -2.25 8.79 -11.51
N GLN A 9 -3.00 9.87 -11.26
CA GLN A 9 -3.05 10.53 -9.95
C GLN A 9 -3.75 9.64 -8.92
N VAL A 10 -4.83 8.95 -9.31
CA VAL A 10 -5.52 7.98 -8.44
C VAL A 10 -4.57 6.83 -8.05
N GLY A 11 -3.78 6.31 -8.99
CA GLY A 11 -2.77 5.30 -8.71
C GLY A 11 -1.66 5.79 -7.79
N ALA A 12 -1.17 7.01 -8.00
CA ALA A 12 -0.14 7.63 -7.15
C ALA A 12 -0.65 7.89 -5.72
N LEU A 13 -1.86 8.43 -5.59
CA LEU A 13 -2.49 8.72 -4.29
C LEU A 13 -2.71 7.43 -3.49
N ARG A 14 -3.13 6.34 -4.15
CA ARG A 14 -3.24 5.03 -3.51
C ARG A 14 -1.91 4.58 -2.92
N ARG A 15 -0.84 4.61 -3.72
CA ARG A 15 0.50 4.19 -3.25
C ARG A 15 0.99 5.06 -2.11
N ALA A 16 0.79 6.38 -2.20
CA ALA A 16 1.10 7.32 -1.12
C ALA A 16 0.34 6.97 0.16
N GLY A 17 -0.97 6.67 0.07
CA GLY A 17 -1.78 6.22 1.20
C GLY A 17 -1.27 4.93 1.83
N ILE A 18 -0.89 3.93 1.02
CA ILE A 18 -0.33 2.67 1.52
C ILE A 18 1.00 2.91 2.25
N TYR A 19 1.91 3.68 1.65
CA TYR A 19 3.19 4.01 2.27
C TYR A 19 3.00 4.77 3.58
N PHE A 20 2.05 5.70 3.60
CA PHE A 20 1.72 6.43 4.82
C PHE A 20 1.18 5.50 5.90
N VAL A 21 0.12 4.73 5.63
CA VAL A 21 -0.54 3.90 6.65
C VAL A 21 0.38 2.78 7.14
N VAL A 22 0.96 1.99 6.22
CA VAL A 22 1.78 0.83 6.58
C VAL A 22 3.11 1.27 7.18
N GLY A 23 3.74 2.29 6.58
CA GLY A 23 5.00 2.85 7.08
C GLY A 23 4.84 3.47 8.46
N TYR A 24 3.81 4.30 8.66
CA TYR A 24 3.54 4.91 9.97
C TYR A 24 3.16 3.88 11.02
N ALA A 25 2.32 2.89 10.69
CA ALA A 25 1.96 1.83 11.62
C ALA A 25 3.19 1.03 12.07
N GLY A 26 4.06 0.66 11.14
CA GLY A 26 5.30 -0.04 11.47
C GLY A 26 6.26 0.80 12.31
N LEU A 27 6.41 2.08 11.99
CA LEU A 27 7.17 3.03 12.81
C LEU A 27 6.59 3.14 14.22
N ALA A 28 5.26 3.23 14.36
CA ALA A 28 4.60 3.28 15.66
C ALA A 28 4.87 2.00 16.46
N VAL A 29 4.79 0.81 15.84
CA VAL A 29 5.14 -0.45 16.51
C VAL A 29 6.59 -0.45 16.98
N ILE A 30 7.55 -0.12 16.09
CA ILE A 30 8.98 -0.09 16.44
C ILE A 30 9.22 0.91 17.57
N ASN A 31 8.72 2.13 17.45
CA ASN A 31 8.99 3.21 18.40
C ASN A 31 8.34 2.97 19.78
N ASN A 32 7.26 2.18 19.86
CA ASN A 32 6.59 1.83 21.11
C ASN A 32 6.99 0.45 21.66
N SER A 33 7.80 -0.33 20.93
CA SER A 33 8.20 -1.68 21.33
C SER A 33 9.26 -1.72 22.43
N GLY A 34 9.90 -0.58 22.73
CA GLY A 34 11.08 -0.53 23.62
C GLY A 34 12.32 -1.21 23.03
N LEU A 35 12.28 -1.63 21.75
CA LEU A 35 13.43 -2.13 21.04
C LEU A 35 14.50 -1.03 20.98
N ALA A 36 15.67 -1.31 21.55
CA ALA A 36 16.89 -0.53 21.37
C ALA A 36 17.92 -1.38 20.61
N PRO A 37 17.66 -1.71 19.34
CA PRO A 37 18.54 -2.62 18.61
C PRO A 37 19.85 -1.89 18.27
N ASP A 38 20.98 -2.49 18.60
CA ASP A 38 22.32 -2.01 18.21
C ASP A 38 22.44 -1.89 16.68
N ASN A 39 21.67 -2.71 15.96
CA ASN A 39 21.55 -2.65 14.51
C ASN A 39 20.12 -2.31 14.08
N ILE A 40 19.95 -1.04 13.69
CA ILE A 40 18.70 -0.45 13.22
C ILE A 40 18.11 -1.23 12.03
N TRP A 41 18.95 -1.85 11.19
CA TRP A 41 18.48 -2.63 10.03
C TRP A 41 17.55 -3.78 10.42
N ILE A 42 17.68 -4.34 11.63
CA ILE A 42 16.85 -5.43 12.12
C ILE A 42 15.38 -5.00 12.23
N ALA A 43 15.10 -3.73 12.54
CA ALA A 43 13.74 -3.23 12.65
C ALA A 43 13.25 -2.62 11.32
N TYR A 44 14.10 -1.82 10.66
CA TYR A 44 13.65 -1.04 9.51
C TYR A 44 13.68 -1.81 8.19
N LEU A 45 14.61 -2.76 7.97
CA LEU A 45 14.62 -3.56 6.75
C LEU A 45 13.34 -4.42 6.61
N PRO A 46 12.90 -5.16 7.64
CA PRO A 46 11.63 -5.89 7.57
C PRO A 46 10.43 -4.96 7.34
N LEU A 47 10.43 -3.75 7.93
CA LEU A 47 9.40 -2.75 7.66
C LEU A 47 9.32 -2.40 6.18
N PHE A 48 10.45 -2.08 5.54
CA PHE A 48 10.47 -1.75 4.11
C PHE A 48 10.00 -2.91 3.22
N ILE A 49 10.41 -4.15 3.56
CA ILE A 49 9.94 -5.35 2.87
C ILE A 49 8.41 -5.47 3.02
N GLY A 50 7.89 -5.29 4.24
CA GLY A 50 6.45 -5.32 4.52
C GLY A 50 5.67 -4.29 3.69
N VAL A 51 6.14 -3.04 3.65
CA VAL A 51 5.54 -1.97 2.83
C VAL A 51 5.50 -2.36 1.35
N TYR A 52 6.60 -2.90 0.81
CA TYR A 52 6.67 -3.32 -0.59
C TYR A 52 5.64 -4.40 -0.92
N PHE A 53 5.58 -5.47 -0.12
CA PHE A 53 4.63 -6.56 -0.35
C PHE A 53 3.18 -6.08 -0.22
N PHE A 54 2.90 -5.22 0.76
CA PHE A 54 1.54 -4.70 0.97
C PHE A 54 1.10 -3.79 -0.18
N ALA A 55 1.99 -2.93 -0.67
CA ALA A 55 1.73 -2.11 -1.84
C ALA A 55 1.47 -2.96 -3.09
N ARG A 56 2.29 -4.00 -3.31
CA ARG A 56 2.14 -4.88 -4.47
C ARG A 56 0.86 -5.70 -4.41
N TRP A 57 0.50 -6.17 -3.22
CA TRP A 57 -0.74 -6.90 -2.97
C TRP A 57 -1.97 -6.02 -3.19
N ALA A 58 -1.99 -4.81 -2.64
CA ALA A 58 -3.10 -3.87 -2.81
C ALA A 58 -3.31 -3.51 -4.29
N ASP A 59 -2.23 -3.26 -5.02
CA ASP A 59 -2.28 -3.03 -6.46
C ASP A 59 -2.88 -4.25 -7.21
N ALA A 60 -2.49 -5.47 -6.84
CA ALA A 60 -3.01 -6.70 -7.47
C ALA A 60 -4.50 -6.94 -7.18
N LYS A 61 -4.95 -6.70 -5.94
CA LYS A 61 -6.37 -6.88 -5.55
C LYS A 61 -7.28 -5.93 -6.32
N ILE A 62 -6.87 -4.68 -6.51
CA ILE A 62 -7.64 -3.70 -7.27
C ILE A 62 -7.67 -4.05 -8.76
N ALA A 63 -6.55 -4.50 -9.33
CA ALA A 63 -6.52 -4.99 -10.70
C ALA A 63 -7.50 -6.16 -10.91
N SER A 64 -7.53 -7.13 -9.98
CA SER A 64 -8.49 -8.24 -10.05
C SER A 64 -9.96 -7.83 -9.94
N LEU A 65 -10.26 -6.78 -9.16
CA LEU A 65 -11.61 -6.23 -9.02
C LEU A 65 -12.08 -5.51 -10.29
N GLY A 66 -11.17 -4.81 -10.97
CA GLY A 66 -11.45 -4.20 -12.27
C GLY A 66 -11.79 -5.25 -13.34
N SER A 67 -10.98 -6.29 -13.45
CA SER A 67 -11.19 -7.38 -14.43
C SER A 67 -12.49 -8.16 -14.19
N ALA A 68 -12.91 -8.35 -12.93
CA ALA A 68 -14.18 -9.00 -12.61
C ALA A 68 -15.40 -8.17 -13.02
N LYS A 69 -15.31 -6.83 -12.91
CA LYS A 69 -16.38 -5.92 -13.31
C LYS A 69 -16.58 -5.88 -14.83
N ASP A 70 -15.49 -5.94 -15.59
CA ASP A 70 -15.56 -5.97 -17.06
C ASP A 70 -16.12 -7.30 -17.59
N GLN A 71 -15.76 -8.44 -16.98
CA GLN A 71 -16.30 -9.75 -17.37
C GLN A 71 -17.80 -9.92 -17.06
N SER A 72 -18.28 -9.36 -15.93
CA SER A 72 -19.71 -9.36 -15.60
C SER A 72 -20.55 -8.53 -16.56
N ASN A 73 -19.96 -7.52 -17.21
CA ASN A 73 -20.67 -6.62 -18.12
C ASN A 73 -20.63 -7.09 -19.59
N SER A 74 -19.78 -8.08 -19.90
CA SER A 74 -19.66 -8.69 -21.23
C SER A 74 -20.49 -9.96 -21.42
N ASN A 75 -21.14 -10.47 -20.37
CA ASN A 75 -22.02 -11.63 -20.45
C ASN A 75 -23.48 -11.17 -20.22
N PRO A 76 -24.28 -10.99 -21.30
CA PRO A 76 -25.67 -10.55 -21.20
C PRO A 76 -26.60 -11.61 -20.60
#